data_AF-A0A2L2YAZ0-F1
#
_entry.id   AF-A0A2L2YAZ0-F1
#
_cell.length_a   1.000
_cell.length_b   1.000
_cell.length_c   1.000
_cell.angle_alpha   90.00
_cell.angle_beta   90.00
_cell.angle_gamma   90.00
#
_symmetry.space_group_name_H-M   'P 1'
#
loop_
_entity.id
_entity.type
_entity.pdbx_description
1 polymer ?
#
loop_
_entity_poly.entity_id
_entity_poly.type
_entity_poly.pdbx_seq_one_letter_code
_entity_poly.pdbx_strand_id
1 'polypeptide(L)'
;MFQRKANLPTRPSIPSKEEILEDLSSANLDDVVFKIETETNFIDDNEGLNGTKESDDNHQKGSNPIESPDQAYEKISSFVDKMNNLEERLLTLKREKESLSKLEESLIADMSKIQKELLKKQSPST
;
A
#
# COMPACT_ATOMS: atom_id res chain seq x y z
N MET A 1 7.79 -19.95 52.47
CA MET A 1 7.58 -21.04 51.50
C MET A 1 6.31 -20.73 50.71
N PHE A 2 6.31 -20.88 49.39
CA PHE A 2 5.08 -20.73 48.59
C PHE A 2 4.37 -22.08 48.48
N GLN A 3 3.10 -22.14 48.86
CA GLN A 3 2.28 -23.32 48.63
C GLN A 3 2.02 -23.44 47.12
N ARG A 4 2.38 -24.58 46.52
CA ARG A 4 2.04 -24.88 45.12
C ARG A 4 0.51 -24.99 45.02
N LYS A 5 -0.12 -24.10 44.25
CA LYS A 5 -1.58 -24.09 44.06
C LYS A 5 -2.01 -25.30 43.22
N ALA A 6 -2.27 -26.42 43.89
CA ALA A 6 -2.80 -27.65 43.27
C ALA A 6 -4.29 -27.53 42.90
N ASN A 7 -4.95 -26.43 43.26
CA ASN A 7 -6.39 -26.22 43.16
C ASN A 7 -6.83 -25.65 41.80
N LEU A 8 -6.25 -26.14 40.71
CA LEU A 8 -6.85 -25.95 39.38
C LEU A 8 -7.85 -27.10 39.14
N PRO A 9 -9.02 -26.84 38.53
CA PRO A 9 -9.92 -27.92 38.14
C PRO A 9 -9.22 -28.85 37.14
N THR A 10 -9.60 -30.13 37.14
CA THR A 10 -9.17 -31.08 36.11
C THR A 10 -9.52 -30.54 34.73
N ARG A 11 -8.59 -30.66 33.77
CA ARG A 11 -8.88 -30.32 32.37
C ARG A 11 -10.09 -31.12 31.91
N PRO A 12 -11.06 -30.51 31.17
CA PRO A 12 -12.11 -31.27 30.51
C PRO A 12 -11.55 -32.39 29.63
N SER A 13 -12.34 -33.44 29.43
CA SER A 13 -12.07 -34.45 28.41
C SER A 13 -11.96 -33.80 27.03
N ILE A 14 -11.14 -34.41 26.16
CA ILE A 14 -11.18 -34.12 24.73
C ILE A 14 -12.47 -34.74 24.18
N PRO A 15 -13.26 -34.05 23.34
CA PRO A 15 -14.42 -34.64 22.68
C PRO A 15 -14.08 -35.89 21.88
N SER A 16 -15.05 -36.78 21.74
CA SER A 16 -15.01 -37.92 20.82
C SER A 16 -15.03 -37.46 19.35
N LYS A 17 -14.68 -38.37 18.44
CA LYS A 17 -14.76 -38.10 17.00
C LYS A 17 -16.21 -37.87 16.57
N GLU A 18 -17.12 -38.58 17.22
CA GLU A 18 -18.55 -38.58 16.96
C GLU A 18 -19.17 -37.23 17.35
N GLU A 19 -18.86 -36.70 18.54
CA GLU A 19 -19.25 -35.34 18.96
C GLU A 19 -18.69 -34.26 18.01
N ILE A 20 -17.43 -34.38 17.59
CA ILE A 20 -16.80 -33.43 16.64
C ILE A 20 -17.51 -33.46 15.28
N LEU A 21 -17.96 -34.64 14.81
CA LEU A 21 -18.72 -34.75 13.57
C LEU A 21 -20.16 -34.24 13.70
N GLU A 22 -20.79 -34.40 14.87
CA GLU A 22 -22.11 -33.84 15.17
C GLU A 22 -22.07 -32.31 15.17
N ASP A 23 -21.10 -31.71 15.88
CA ASP A 23 -20.84 -30.26 15.89
C ASP A 23 -20.59 -29.73 14.47
N LEU A 24 -19.69 -30.35 13.70
CA LEU A 24 -19.38 -29.94 12.32
C LEU A 24 -20.55 -30.12 11.35
N SER A 25 -21.46 -31.07 11.60
CA SER A 25 -22.69 -31.23 10.81
C SER A 25 -23.80 -30.24 11.18
N SER A 26 -23.68 -29.60 12.35
CA SER A 26 -24.66 -28.66 12.92
C SER A 26 -24.23 -27.19 12.83
N ALA A 27 -22.97 -26.93 12.46
CA ALA A 27 -22.42 -25.59 12.29
C ALA A 27 -23.11 -24.81 11.15
N ASN A 28 -23.32 -23.52 11.33
CA ASN A 28 -23.84 -22.64 10.28
C ASN A 28 -22.71 -22.25 9.32
N LEU A 29 -23.05 -21.77 8.12
CA LEU A 29 -22.05 -21.28 7.16
C LEU A 29 -21.20 -20.14 7.77
N ASP A 30 -21.85 -19.26 8.55
CA ASP A 30 -21.24 -18.12 9.24
C ASP A 30 -20.23 -18.53 10.34
N ASP A 31 -20.31 -19.78 10.84
CA ASP A 31 -19.36 -20.33 11.81
C ASP A 31 -18.08 -20.89 11.13
N VAL A 32 -18.10 -21.06 9.80
CA VAL A 32 -17.04 -21.73 9.01
C VAL A 32 -16.14 -20.70 8.32
N VAL A 33 -15.08 -20.29 9.02
CA VAL A 33 -14.11 -19.27 8.58
C VAL A 33 -13.32 -19.67 7.31
N PHE A 34 -13.29 -20.96 6.96
CA PHE A 34 -12.66 -21.44 5.71
C PHE A 34 -13.31 -22.74 5.24
N LYS A 35 -13.60 -22.82 3.94
CA LYS A 35 -14.15 -24.00 3.26
C LYS A 35 -13.12 -24.50 2.25
N ILE A 36 -12.69 -25.75 2.38
CA ILE A 36 -11.79 -26.39 1.40
C ILE A 36 -12.66 -27.03 0.31
N GLU A 37 -12.59 -26.50 -0.92
CA GLU A 37 -13.33 -27.06 -2.05
C GLU A 37 -12.59 -28.27 -2.63
N THR A 38 -13.17 -29.45 -2.45
CA THR A 38 -12.52 -30.73 -2.77
C THR A 38 -12.74 -31.15 -4.23
N GLU A 39 -12.12 -30.43 -5.17
CA GLU A 39 -11.99 -30.86 -6.58
C GLU A 39 -11.01 -32.06 -6.72
N THR A 40 -11.43 -33.21 -6.18
CA THR A 40 -10.97 -34.57 -6.55
C THR A 40 -9.46 -34.87 -6.54
N ASN A 41 -8.65 -34.05 -5.87
CA ASN A 41 -7.21 -34.26 -5.70
C ASN A 41 -6.87 -34.50 -4.24
N PHE A 42 -7.21 -35.70 -3.74
CA PHE A 42 -6.70 -36.18 -2.47
C PHE A 42 -5.20 -36.48 -2.60
N ILE A 43 -4.37 -35.51 -2.22
CA ILE A 43 -3.05 -35.81 -1.65
C ILE A 43 -3.33 -36.24 -0.21
N ASP A 44 -3.48 -37.54 0.00
CA ASP A 44 -3.37 -38.15 1.31
C ASP A 44 -1.89 -38.14 1.71
N ASP A 45 -1.54 -37.42 2.78
CA ASP A 45 -0.39 -37.78 3.62
C ASP A 45 -0.35 -36.99 4.94
N ASN A 46 0.43 -37.47 5.90
CA ASN A 46 0.50 -36.96 7.28
C ASN A 46 1.17 -35.57 7.45
N GLU A 47 1.61 -34.91 6.38
CA GLU A 47 2.61 -33.83 6.47
C GLU A 47 2.13 -32.45 5.96
N GLY A 48 1.78 -31.60 6.92
CA GLY A 48 2.35 -30.26 7.08
C GLY A 48 2.20 -29.21 5.96
N LEU A 49 1.29 -28.24 6.20
CA LEU A 49 1.30 -26.85 5.69
C LEU A 49 1.43 -26.62 4.16
N ASN A 50 0.37 -26.09 3.52
CA ASN A 50 0.30 -24.73 2.96
C ASN A 50 -0.98 -24.52 2.09
N GLY A 51 -1.36 -23.25 1.84
CA GLY A 51 -2.57 -22.84 1.10
C GLY A 51 -3.55 -22.09 2.02
N THR A 52 -3.90 -20.79 1.93
CA THR A 52 -4.26 -19.90 0.79
C THR A 52 -5.27 -20.52 -0.17
N LYS A 53 -6.44 -19.91 -0.43
CA LYS A 53 -6.91 -18.53 -0.12
C LYS A 53 -8.44 -18.42 -0.35
N GLU A 54 -9.11 -17.53 0.39
CA GLU A 54 -10.36 -16.82 0.01
C GLU A 54 -11.64 -17.65 -0.33
N SER A 55 -12.87 -17.21 -0.08
CA SER A 55 -13.43 -16.00 0.58
C SER A 55 -14.88 -16.34 1.08
N ASP A 56 -15.80 -15.45 1.48
CA ASP A 56 -15.91 -13.98 1.35
C ASP A 56 -16.90 -13.36 2.37
N ASP A 57 -16.89 -12.02 2.43
CA ASP A 57 -17.88 -11.17 3.13
C ASP A 57 -17.93 -11.37 4.69
N ASN A 58 -18.63 -10.58 5.53
CA ASN A 58 -19.28 -9.27 5.38
C ASN A 58 -19.09 -8.46 6.70
N HIS A 59 -19.77 -7.32 6.82
CA HIS A 59 -20.17 -6.65 8.08
C HIS A 59 -19.04 -6.13 8.99
N GLN A 60 -18.10 -5.36 8.42
CA GLN A 60 -17.50 -4.24 9.16
C GLN A 60 -18.00 -2.87 8.70
N LYS A 61 -18.25 -2.00 9.69
CA LYS A 61 -18.80 -0.64 9.52
C LYS A 61 -17.72 0.34 9.08
N GLY A 62 -17.19 0.11 7.89
CA GLY A 62 -16.10 0.83 7.24
C GLY A 62 -15.82 0.30 5.84
N SER A 63 -16.84 -0.25 5.19
CA SER A 63 -16.73 -1.04 3.97
C SER A 63 -16.46 -0.18 2.73
N ASN A 64 -15.19 -0.04 2.37
CA ASN A 64 -14.87 -0.29 0.97
C ASN A 64 -15.36 -1.72 0.67
N PRO A 65 -16.12 -1.98 -0.41
CA PRO A 65 -16.41 -3.35 -0.82
C PRO A 65 -15.07 -4.07 -1.01
N ILE A 66 -15.01 -5.35 -0.67
CA ILE A 66 -13.77 -6.14 -0.62
C ILE A 66 -13.02 -5.94 -1.94
N GLU A 67 -11.91 -5.22 -1.86
CA GLU A 67 -11.15 -4.83 -3.02
C GLU A 67 -10.48 -6.10 -3.52
N SER A 68 -10.96 -6.63 -4.66
CA SER A 68 -10.39 -7.86 -5.22
C SER A 68 -8.88 -7.69 -5.35
N PRO A 69 -8.07 -8.77 -5.24
CA PRO A 69 -6.61 -8.65 -5.33
C PRO A 69 -6.16 -7.82 -6.55
N ASP A 70 -6.86 -7.98 -7.68
CA ASP A 70 -6.66 -7.19 -8.90
C ASP A 70 -6.90 -5.69 -8.71
N GLN A 71 -7.95 -5.27 -8.00
CA GLN A 71 -8.20 -3.85 -7.68
C GLN A 71 -7.09 -3.26 -6.79
N ALA A 72 -6.53 -4.06 -5.87
CA ALA A 72 -5.38 -3.63 -5.09
C ALA A 72 -4.13 -3.47 -5.96
N TYR A 73 -3.86 -4.41 -6.88
CA TYR A 73 -2.77 -4.29 -7.86
C TYR A 73 -2.94 -3.08 -8.80
N GLU A 74 -4.14 -2.85 -9.35
CA GLU A 74 -4.45 -1.68 -10.18
C GLU A 74 -4.23 -0.36 -9.43
N LYS A 75 -4.64 -0.28 -8.16
CA LYS A 75 -4.39 0.90 -7.33
C LYS A 75 -2.90 1.13 -7.06
N ILE A 76 -2.14 0.07 -6.81
CA ILE A 76 -0.68 0.15 -6.61
C ILE A 76 0.01 0.57 -7.92
N SER A 77 -0.33 -0.04 -9.06
CA SER A 77 0.20 0.31 -10.38
C SER A 77 -0.09 1.78 -10.71
N SER A 78 -1.36 2.18 -10.59
CA SER A 78 -1.80 3.55 -10.83
C SER A 78 -1.20 4.57 -9.82
N PHE A 79 -0.73 4.15 -8.65
CA PHE A 79 0.04 4.99 -7.73
C PHE A 79 1.50 5.14 -8.18
N VAL A 80 2.15 4.04 -8.59
CA VAL A 80 3.51 4.03 -9.14
C VAL A 80 3.60 4.91 -10.39
N ASP A 81 2.66 4.80 -11.33
CA ASP A 81 2.61 5.64 -12.54
C ASP A 81 2.51 7.14 -12.21
N LYS A 82 1.68 7.49 -11.21
CA LYS A 82 1.53 8.87 -10.74
C LYS A 82 2.80 9.39 -10.06
N MET A 83 3.49 8.55 -9.28
CA MET A 83 4.78 8.88 -8.67
C MET A 83 5.87 9.13 -9.72
N ASN A 84 6.00 8.22 -10.70
CA ASN A 84 6.95 8.34 -11.81
C ASN A 84 6.72 9.63 -12.60
N ASN A 85 5.47 9.92 -13.00
CA ASN A 85 5.17 11.13 -13.76
C ASN A 85 5.31 12.42 -12.93
N LEU A 86 5.16 12.35 -11.60
CA LEU A 86 5.46 13.49 -10.72
C LEU A 86 6.97 13.76 -10.64
N GLU A 87 7.80 12.72 -10.59
CA GLU A 87 9.27 12.84 -10.61
C GLU A 87 9.78 13.43 -11.94
N GLU A 88 9.27 12.98 -13.09
CA GLU A 88 9.57 13.56 -14.40
C GLU A 88 9.22 15.05 -14.50
N ARG A 89 8.05 15.44 -13.96
CA ARG A 89 7.62 16.84 -13.88
C ARG A 89 8.52 17.67 -12.97
N LEU A 90 8.91 17.14 -11.82
CA LEU A 90 9.83 17.82 -10.89
C LEU A 90 11.22 18.02 -11.51
N LEU A 91 11.75 17.02 -12.22
CA LEU A 91 13.00 17.13 -12.97
C LEU A 91 12.92 18.21 -14.07
N THR A 92 11.80 18.26 -14.78
CA THR A 92 11.56 19.22 -15.86
C THR A 92 11.41 20.64 -15.33
N LEU A 93 10.58 20.85 -14.31
CA LEU A 93 10.39 22.15 -13.65
C LEU A 93 11.69 22.68 -13.02
N LYS A 94 12.55 21.80 -12.50
CA LYS A 94 13.90 22.16 -12.01
C LYS A 94 14.78 22.70 -13.14
N ARG A 95 14.78 22.04 -14.30
CA ARG A 95 15.52 22.47 -15.51
C ARG A 95 15.01 23.81 -16.05
N GLU A 96 13.69 23.97 -16.12
CA GLU A 96 13.05 25.21 -16.55
C GLU A 96 13.41 26.37 -15.62
N LYS A 97 13.31 26.19 -14.30
CA LYS A 97 13.72 27.19 -13.31
C LYS A 97 15.19 27.61 -13.47
N GLU A 98 16.09 26.65 -13.71
CA GLU A 98 17.51 26.94 -13.96
C GLU A 98 17.72 27.75 -15.26
N SER A 99 16.98 27.43 -16.33
CA SER A 99 17.03 28.21 -17.58
C SER A 99 16.48 29.63 -17.42
N LEU A 100 15.45 29.81 -16.59
CA LEU A 100 14.83 31.10 -16.32
C LEU A 100 15.75 32.01 -15.50
N SER A 101 16.45 31.46 -14.50
CA SER A 101 17.50 32.19 -13.73
C SER A 101 18.59 32.74 -14.65
N LYS A 102 19.10 31.92 -15.58
CA LYS A 102 20.14 32.34 -16.55
C LYS A 102 19.63 33.41 -17.52
N LEU A 103 18.35 33.37 -17.89
CA LEU A 103 17.72 34.39 -18.73
C LEU A 103 17.55 35.72 -17.97
N GLU A 104 17.15 35.66 -16.69
CA GLU A 104 17.06 36.82 -15.79
C GLU A 104 18.43 37.47 -15.58
N GLU A 105 19.48 36.68 -15.28
CA GLU A 105 20.86 37.14 -15.16
C GLU A 105 21.35 37.84 -16.45
N SER A 106 21.05 37.28 -17.63
CA SER A 106 21.39 37.90 -18.92
C SER A 106 20.65 39.23 -19.13
N LEU A 107 19.35 39.28 -18.80
CA LEU A 107 18.54 40.50 -18.95
C LEU A 107 19.03 41.62 -18.02
N ILE A 108 19.40 41.29 -16.77
CA ILE A 108 20.00 42.23 -15.82
C ILE A 108 21.35 42.75 -16.35
N ALA A 109 22.17 41.87 -16.93
CA ALA A 109 23.44 42.25 -17.54
C ALA A 109 23.27 43.18 -18.75
N ASP A 110 22.28 42.93 -19.62
CA ASP A 110 22.01 43.76 -20.79
C ASP A 110 21.38 45.11 -20.43
N MET A 111 20.44 45.14 -19.48
CA MET A 111 19.93 46.38 -18.90
C MET A 111 21.06 47.24 -18.30
N SER A 112 22.02 46.60 -17.62
CA SER A 112 23.20 47.27 -17.07
C SER A 112 24.16 47.82 -18.13
N LYS A 113 24.26 47.19 -19.32
CA LYS A 113 25.01 47.72 -20.48
C LYS A 113 24.30 48.94 -21.07
N ILE A 114 22.98 48.85 -21.27
CA ILE A 114 22.15 49.92 -21.84
C ILE A 114 22.20 51.17 -20.96
N GLN A 115 22.09 51.04 -19.63
CA GLN A 115 22.21 52.16 -18.70
C GLN A 115 23.59 52.85 -18.79
N LYS A 116 24.69 52.08 -18.87
CA LYS A 116 26.05 52.64 -19.01
C LYS A 116 26.25 53.41 -20.32
N GLU A 117 25.76 52.87 -21.43
CA GLU A 117 25.83 53.56 -22.73
C GLU A 117 24.89 54.78 -22.81
N LEU A 118 23.77 54.80 -22.08
CA LEU A 118 22.94 56.00 -21.93
C LEU A 118 23.67 57.10 -21.14
N LEU A 119 24.26 56.80 -19.99
CA LEU A 119 25.05 57.78 -19.22
C LEU A 119 26.19 58.37 -20.05
N LYS A 120 26.93 57.51 -20.76
CA LYS A 120 28.05 57.89 -21.63
C LYS A 120 27.66 58.77 -22.83
N LYS A 121 26.38 58.76 -23.23
CA LYS A 121 25.81 59.67 -24.24
C LYS A 121 25.21 60.95 -23.66
N GLN A 122 25.06 61.02 -22.33
CA GLN A 122 24.59 62.21 -21.60
C GLN A 122 25.74 63.04 -21.01
N SER A 123 26.92 62.45 -20.79
CA SER A 123 28.14 63.21 -20.52
C SER A 123 28.51 64.07 -21.74
N PRO A 124 28.62 65.41 -21.60
CA PRO A 124 28.91 66.29 -22.74
C PRO A 124 30.33 66.08 -23.26
N SER A 125 30.50 66.18 -24.59
CA SER A 125 31.83 66.30 -25.18
C SER A 125 32.35 67.72 -24.94
N THR A 126 33.37 67.84 -24.09
CA THR A 126 34.31 68.96 -24.06
C THR A 126 35.22 68.93 -25.29
#